data_AF-A0A0B0Q067-F1
#
_entry.id   AF-A0A0B0Q067-F1
#
_cell.length_a   1.000
_cell.length_b   1.000
_cell.length_c   1.000
_cell.angle_alpha   90.00
_cell.angle_beta   90.00
_cell.angle_gamma   90.00
#
_symmetry.space_group_name_H-M   'P 1'
#
loop_
_entity.id
_entity.type
_entity.pdbx_description
1 polymer ?
#
loop_
_entity_poly.entity_id
_entity_poly.type
_entity_poly.pdbx_seq_one_letter_code
_entity_poly.pdbx_strand_id
1 'polypeptide(L)' 'MKEEILQAFPDASITLSPKTGGFFDVVVDNVVIFSKTEKIGTKVERFPEIGEIATLIRKTSF' A
#
# COMPACT_ATOMS: atom_id res chain seq x y z
N MET A 1 4.99 -8.83 -0.53
CA MET A 1 3.94 -7.79 -0.68
C MET A 1 2.81 -8.24 -1.59
N LYS A 2 3.02 -8.36 -2.91
CA LYS A 2 1.98 -8.80 -3.86
C LYS A 2 1.36 -10.14 -3.47
N GLU A 3 2.20 -11.14 -3.20
CA GLU A 3 1.74 -12.48 -2.81
C GLU A 3 0.93 -12.48 -1.52
N GLU A 4 1.33 -11.70 -0.52
CA GLU A 4 0.59 -11.56 0.74
C GLU A 4 -0.81 -10.98 0.52
N ILE A 5 -0.91 -9.92 -0.30
CA ILE A 5 -2.19 -9.30 -0.63
C ILE A 5 -3.08 -10.31 -1.38
N LEU A 6 -2.54 -11.08 -2.33
CA LEU A 6 -3.30 -12.11 -3.05
C LEU A 6 -3.73 -13.27 -2.15
N GLN A 7 -2.94 -13.64 -1.13
CA GLN A 7 -3.35 -14.65 -0.15
C GLN A 7 -4.53 -14.15 0.70
N ALA A 8 -4.55 -12.87 1.06
CA ALA A 8 -5.64 -12.27 1.83
C ALA A 8 -6.86 -11.90 0.97
N PHE A 9 -6.65 -11.59 -0.31
CA PHE A 9 -7.65 -11.12 -1.27
C PHE A 9 -7.40 -11.79 -2.63
N PRO A 10 -7.83 -13.05 -2.83
CA PRO A 10 -7.54 -13.81 -4.04
C PRO A 10 -8.16 -13.22 -5.31
N ASP A 11 -9.28 -12.50 -5.18
CA ASP A 11 -9.98 -11.83 -6.29
C ASP A 11 -9.43 -10.41 -6.59
N ALA A 12 -8.41 -9.94 -5.87
CA ALA A 12 -7.87 -8.60 -6.07
C ALA A 12 -6.99 -8.51 -7.34
N SER A 13 -7.23 -7.49 -8.16
CA SER A 13 -6.36 -7.15 -9.28
C SER A 13 -5.25 -6.20 -8.83
N ILE A 14 -4.00 -6.66 -8.87
CA ILE A 14 -2.83 -5.88 -8.43
C ILE A 14 -1.99 -5.43 -9.62
N THR A 15 -1.84 -4.12 -9.75
CA THR A 15 -0.97 -3.49 -10.76
C THR A 15 0.23 -2.84 -10.07
N LEU A 16 1.43 -3.02 -10.65
CA LEU A 16 2.65 -2.36 -10.19
C LEU A 16 2.96 -1.19 -11.12
N SER A 17 2.90 0.03 -10.58
CA SER A 17 3.25 1.24 -11.31
C SER A 17 4.63 1.73 -10.85
N PRO A 18 5.68 1.67 -11.70
CA PRO A 18 7.00 2.12 -11.32
C PRO A 18 6.99 3.64 -11.08
N LYS A 19 7.56 4.06 -9.95
CA LYS A 19 7.82 5.47 -9.62
C LYS A 19 9.30 5.64 -9.26
N THR A 20 9.86 6.80 -9.58
CA THR A 20 11.24 7.21 -9.26
C THR A 20 11.27 8.10 -8.03
N GLY A 21 12.32 8.03 -7.21
CA GLY A 21 12.51 8.90 -6.03
C GLY A 21 11.94 8.35 -4.73
N GLY A 22 12.17 7.06 -4.45
CA GLY A 22 11.85 6.47 -3.14
C GLY A 22 10.37 6.41 -2.74
N PHE A 23 9.46 6.86 -3.62
CA PHE A 23 8.03 6.86 -3.39
C PHE A 23 7.47 5.44 -3.31
N PHE A 24 6.57 5.23 -2.36
CA PHE A 24 5.82 3.99 -2.25
C PHE A 24 4.38 4.31 -1.87
N ASP A 25 3.47 4.18 -2.82
CA ASP A 25 2.04 4.39 -2.62
C ASP A 25 1.29 3.08 -2.79
N VAL A 26 0.35 2.83 -1.90
CA VAL A 26 -0.64 1.75 -2.03
C VAL A 26 -2.00 2.40 -2.19
N VAL A 27 -2.63 2.10 -3.33
CA VAL A 27 -3.92 2.65 -3.73
C VAL A 27 -4.89 1.50 -3.93
N VAL A 28 -6.08 1.61 -3.33
CA VAL A 28 -7.18 0.65 -3.47
C VAL A 28 -8.42 1.43 -3.86
N ASP A 29 -9.07 1.07 -4.96
CA ASP A 29 -10.25 1.75 -5.49
C ASP A 29 -10.10 3.28 -5.60
N ASN A 30 -8.95 3.73 -6.10
CA ASN A 30 -8.55 5.15 -6.20
C ASN A 30 -8.34 5.89 -4.87
N VAL A 31 -8.37 5.18 -3.74
CA VAL A 31 -8.06 5.74 -2.41
C VAL A 31 -6.66 5.33 -1.99
N VAL A 32 -5.85 6.32 -1.63
CA VAL A 32 -4.51 6.09 -1.07
C VAL A 32 -4.65 5.61 0.37
N ILE A 33 -4.36 4.34 0.60
CA ILE A 33 -4.42 3.74 1.95
C ILE A 33 -3.07 3.77 2.67
N PHE A 34 -1.97 3.91 1.91
CA PHE A 34 -0.62 4.05 2.44
C PHE A 34 0.21 4.88 1.45
N SER A 35 0.99 5.82 1.95
CA SER A 35 1.92 6.61 1.14
C SER A 35 3.17 6.91 1.93
N LYS A 36 4.30 6.49 1.38
CA LYS A 36 5.64 6.88 1.80
C LYS A 36 6.13 7.89 0.78
N THR A 37 6.18 9.15 1.20
CA THR A 37 6.74 10.26 0.42
C THR A 37 8.15 10.59 0.91
N GLU A 38 9.02 11.03 0.00
CA GLU A 38 10.40 11.42 0.30
C GLU A 38 10.51 12.73 1.11
N LYS A 39 9.38 13.37 1.46
CA LYS A 39 9.36 14.62 2.25
C LYS A 39 9.54 14.34 3.74
N ILE A 40 10.64 14.86 4.29
CA ILE A 40 10.87 15.05 5.73
C ILE A 40 9.65 15.78 6.32
N GLY A 41 9.00 15.17 7.32
CA GLY A 41 7.78 15.71 7.97
C GLY A 41 6.46 15.07 7.52
N THR A 42 6.48 14.03 6.70
CA THR A 42 5.30 13.19 6.42
C THR A 42 5.24 11.99 7.38
N LYS A 43 4.02 11.54 7.74
CA LYS A 43 3.79 10.61 8.87
C LYS A 43 4.47 9.23 8.75
N VAL A 44 4.94 8.83 7.57
CA VAL A 44 5.43 7.47 7.32
C VAL A 44 6.72 7.52 6.50
N GLU A 45 7.85 7.40 7.19
CA GLU A 45 9.20 7.37 6.59
C GLU A 45 9.70 5.93 6.37
N ARG A 46 8.83 4.93 6.54
CA ARG A 46 9.16 3.50 6.46
C ARG A 46 8.37 2.79 5.36
N PHE A 47 8.84 1.61 4.97
CA PHE A 47 8.03 0.65 4.22
C PHE A 47 7.02 -0.02 5.16
N PRO A 48 5.86 -0.46 4.65
CA PRO A 48 4.89 -1.17 5.46
C PRO A 48 5.44 -2.51 5.94
N GLU A 49 5.03 -2.92 7.13
CA GLU A 49 5.34 -4.24 7.67
C GLU A 49 4.49 -5.34 6.99
N ILE A 50 4.95 -6.58 7.10
CA ILE A 50 4.21 -7.76 6.62
C ILE A 50 2.83 -7.77 7.31
N GLY A 51 1.75 -7.84 6.52
CA GLY A 51 0.36 -7.83 7.00
C GLY A 51 -0.24 -6.44 7.27
N GLU A 52 0.56 -5.37 7.25
CA GLU A 52 0.07 -4.01 7.54
C GLU A 52 -0.89 -3.53 6.46
N ILE A 53 -0.54 -3.72 5.19
CA ILE A 53 -1.41 -3.32 4.08
C ILE A 53 -2.71 -4.12 4.07
N ALA A 54 -2.67 -5.43 4.29
CA ALA A 54 -3.89 -6.23 4.39
C ALA A 54 -4.80 -5.74 5.54
N THR A 55 -4.22 -5.33 6.66
CA THR A 55 -4.94 -4.74 7.79
C THR A 55 -5.56 -3.39 7.43
N LEU A 56 -4.81 -2.53 6.71
CA LEU A 56 -5.31 -1.23 6.24
C LEU A 56 -6.46 -1.40 5.25
N ILE A 57 -6.37 -2.35 4.31
CA ILE A 57 -7.46 -2.68 3.38
C ILE A 57 -8.71 -3.10 4.14
N ARG A 58 -8.59 -3.97 5.16
CA ARG A 58 -9.73 -4.40 5.98
C ARG A 58 -10.35 -3.27 6.81
N LYS A 59 -9.53 -2.31 7.26
CA LYS A 59 -9.99 -1.14 8.04
C LYS A 59 -10.68 -0.11 7.17
N THR A 60 -10.20 0.07 5.95
CA THR A 60 -10.86 0.89 4.95
C THR A 60 -12.01 0.08 4.37
N SER A 61 -13.15 0.01 5.08
CA SER A 61 -14.36 -0.57 4.50
C SER A 61 -14.74 0.23 3.25
N PHE A 62 -14.60 -0.40 2.09
CA PHE A 62 -15.17 0.03 0.82
C PHE A 62 -16.53 -0.65 0.61
#